data_AF-A0AAW9J3G4-F1
#
_entry.id   AF-A0AAW9J3G4-F1
#
_cell.length_a   1.000
_cell.length_b   1.000
_cell.length_c   1.000
_cell.angle_alpha   90.00
_cell.angle_beta   90.00
_cell.angle_gamma   90.00
#
_symmetry.space_group_name_H-M   'P 1'
#
loop_
_entity.id
_entity.type
_entity.pdbx_description
1 polymer ?
#
loop_
_entity_poly.entity_id
_entity_poly.type
_entity_poly.pdbx_seq_one_letter_code
_entity_poly.pdbx_strand_id
1 'polypeptide(L)'
;MIKNANNKKKKRGFTLIELIIVIAIIAILAALAIPKFGQVRKNANIKADVANAKTIANAAASLIAENKLTIPTGDTATEYAIDSTADNEIEKYIQNVPTPKSETGNFKVTIDKDGSVKVLVGNKSFFPASEEDVK
;
A
#
# COMPACT_ATOMS: atom_id res chain seq x y z
N MET A 1 49.10 -34.72 47.71
CA MET A 1 48.92 -33.27 47.98
C MET A 1 48.70 -32.58 46.64
N ILE A 2 47.49 -32.13 46.32
CA ILE A 2 47.13 -31.54 45.02
C ILE A 2 46.75 -30.07 45.25
N LYS A 3 47.46 -29.13 44.61
CA LYS A 3 47.21 -27.69 44.68
C LYS A 3 46.22 -27.30 43.57
N ASN A 4 44.98 -26.97 43.95
CA ASN A 4 43.99 -26.42 43.01
C ASN A 4 44.30 -24.93 42.75
N ALA A 5 44.73 -24.60 41.54
CA ALA A 5 44.89 -23.22 41.09
C ALA A 5 43.53 -22.69 40.57
N ASN A 6 42.82 -21.93 41.40
CA ASN A 6 41.61 -21.23 40.98
C ASN A 6 41.96 -20.05 40.05
N ASN A 7 41.91 -20.31 38.74
CA ASN A 7 42.04 -19.30 37.70
C ASN A 7 40.81 -18.37 37.71
N LYS A 8 40.86 -17.30 38.52
CA LYS A 8 39.84 -16.22 38.48
C LYS A 8 39.98 -15.47 37.15
N LYS A 9 39.24 -15.91 36.12
CA LYS A 9 39.08 -15.12 34.89
C LYS A 9 38.52 -13.76 35.29
N LYS A 10 39.27 -12.68 35.05
CA LYS A 10 38.82 -11.30 35.26
C LYS A 10 37.56 -11.10 34.41
N LYS A 11 36.40 -10.96 35.05
CA LYS A 11 35.18 -10.55 34.35
C LYS A 11 35.39 -9.11 33.89
N ARG A 12 35.48 -8.90 32.57
CA ARG A 12 35.48 -7.56 31.98
C ARG A 12 34.04 -7.07 32.01
N GLY A 13 33.77 -6.06 32.85
CA GLY A 13 32.48 -5.38 32.90
C GLY A 13 32.38 -4.36 31.77
N PHE A 14 31.15 -4.10 31.34
CA PHE A 14 30.83 -3.03 30.40
C PHE A 14 30.95 -1.68 31.11
N THR A 15 31.60 -0.70 30.48
CA THR A 15 31.72 0.66 31.04
C THR A 15 30.49 1.49 30.69
N LEU A 16 30.12 2.42 31.57
CA LEU A 16 29.00 3.33 31.29
C LEU A 16 29.27 4.23 30.08
N ILE A 17 30.55 4.58 29.83
CA ILE A 17 30.92 5.39 28.67
C ILE A 17 30.73 4.63 27.36
N GLU A 18 31.01 3.33 27.32
CA GLU A 18 30.71 2.49 26.16
C GLU A 18 29.21 2.47 25.87
N LEU A 19 28.35 2.44 26.90
CA LEU A 19 26.90 2.52 26.70
C LEU A 19 26.46 3.87 26.14
N ILE A 20 27.01 4.96 26.67
CA ILE A 20 26.63 6.33 26.31
C ILE A 20 26.97 6.62 24.85
N ILE A 21 28.13 6.16 24.37
CA ILE A 21 28.53 6.36 22.97
C ILE A 21 27.59 5.58 22.03
N VAL A 22 27.17 4.37 22.40
CA VAL A 22 26.27 3.55 21.57
C VAL A 22 24.90 4.22 21.42
N ILE A 23 24.29 4.69 22.51
CA ILE A 23 23.00 5.38 22.43
C ILE A 23 23.11 6.69 21.65
N ALA A 24 24.24 7.39 21.73
CA ALA A 24 24.48 8.62 20.98
C ALA A 24 24.51 8.36 19.46
N ILE A 25 25.20 7.30 19.02
CA ILE A 25 25.25 6.91 17.61
C ILE A 25 23.87 6.44 17.13
N ILE A 26 23.15 5.62 17.91
CA ILE A 26 21.79 5.18 17.58
C ILE A 26 20.85 6.38 17.44
N ALA A 27 20.96 7.40 18.30
CA ALA A 27 20.14 8.60 18.22
C ALA A 27 20.35 9.38 16.91
N ILE A 28 21.61 9.52 16.46
CA ILE A 28 21.94 10.20 15.19
C ILE A 28 21.37 9.42 14.00
N LEU A 29 21.55 8.09 13.97
CA LEU A 29 21.04 7.24 12.90
C LEU A 29 19.50 7.25 12.87
N ALA A 30 18.85 7.17 14.03
CA ALA A 30 17.40 7.22 14.16
C ALA A 30 16.82 8.56 13.66
N ALA A 31 17.48 9.68 13.99
CA ALA A 31 17.05 11.01 13.57
C ALA A 31 16.97 11.17 12.04
N LEU A 32 17.91 10.58 11.30
CA LEU A 32 17.90 10.60 9.83
C LEU A 32 16.95 9.56 9.21
N ALA A 33 16.80 8.41 9.87
CA ALA A 33 16.02 7.29 9.36
C ALA A 33 14.50 7.54 9.45
N ILE A 34 13.99 7.96 10.61
CA ILE A 34 12.56 8.12 10.90
C ILE A 34 11.82 8.95 9.83
N PRO A 35 12.26 10.17 9.44
CA PRO A 35 11.52 10.98 8.47
C PRO A 35 11.46 10.33 7.08
N LYS A 36 12.53 9.62 6.67
CA LYS A 36 12.57 8.96 5.36
C LYS A 36 11.64 7.75 5.27
N PHE A 37 11.52 6.97 6.34
CA PHE A 37 10.68 5.77 6.36
C PHE A 37 9.19 6.08 6.12
N GLY A 38 8.69 7.20 6.65
CA GLY A 38 7.29 7.61 6.46
C GLY A 38 6.95 7.87 4.99
N GLN A 39 7.79 8.64 4.28
CA GLN A 39 7.56 8.97 2.87
C GLN A 39 7.70 7.75 1.96
N VAL A 40 8.70 6.90 2.20
CA VAL A 40 8.87 5.64 1.44
C VAL A 40 7.65 4.75 1.59
N ARG A 41 7.12 4.60 2.81
CA ARG A 41 5.92 3.80 3.06
C ARG A 41 4.69 4.38 2.37
N LYS A 42 4.48 5.70 2.43
CA LYS A 42 3.38 6.37 1.75
C LYS A 42 3.45 6.13 0.24
N ASN A 43 4.62 6.32 -0.37
CA ASN A 43 4.80 6.13 -1.81
C ASN A 43 4.64 4.66 -2.22
N ALA A 44 5.07 3.72 -1.38
CA ALA A 44 4.83 2.29 -1.60
C ALA A 44 3.34 1.95 -1.57
N ASN A 45 2.58 2.53 -0.64
CA ASN A 45 1.12 2.35 -0.56
C ASN A 45 0.42 2.91 -1.81
N ILE A 46 0.76 4.12 -2.24
CA ILE A 46 0.18 4.73 -3.46
C ILE A 46 0.47 3.85 -4.69
N LYS A 47 1.72 3.40 -4.85
CA LYS A 47 2.09 2.52 -5.97
C LYS A 47 1.35 1.18 -5.94
N ALA A 48 1.14 0.61 -4.76
CA ALA A 48 0.35 -0.60 -4.61
C ALA A 48 -1.12 -0.36 -5.00
N ASP A 49 -1.69 0.78 -4.61
CA ASP A 49 -3.07 1.12 -4.95
C ASP A 49 -3.24 1.39 -6.45
N VAL A 50 -2.29 2.05 -7.11
CA VAL A 50 -2.28 2.21 -8.58
C VAL A 50 -2.22 0.85 -9.28
N ALA A 51 -1.39 -0.08 -8.79
CA ALA A 51 -1.30 -1.42 -9.36
C ALA A 51 -2.62 -2.19 -9.19
N ASN A 52 -3.23 -2.12 -8.01
CA ASN A 52 -4.54 -2.72 -7.72
C ASN A 52 -5.63 -2.10 -8.60
N ALA A 53 -5.66 -0.77 -8.71
CA ALA A 53 -6.60 -0.05 -9.56
C ALA A 53 -6.48 -0.44 -11.03
N LYS A 54 -5.26 -0.65 -11.54
CA LYS A 54 -5.05 -1.16 -12.89
C LYS A 54 -5.62 -2.57 -13.09
N THR A 55 -5.45 -3.46 -12.10
CA THR A 55 -6.06 -4.80 -12.14
C THR A 55 -7.58 -4.72 -12.19
N ILE A 56 -8.19 -3.87 -11.34
CA ILE A 56 -9.64 -3.63 -11.32
C ILE A 56 -10.11 -3.05 -12.66
N ALA A 57 -9.39 -2.05 -13.19
CA ALA A 57 -9.74 -1.43 -14.47
C ALA A 57 -9.69 -2.42 -15.63
N ASN A 58 -8.67 -3.28 -15.66
CA ASN A 58 -8.57 -4.34 -16.67
C ASN A 58 -9.72 -5.35 -16.56
N ALA A 59 -10.14 -5.69 -15.33
CA ALA A 59 -11.29 -6.55 -15.11
C ALA A 59 -12.58 -5.90 -15.63
N ALA A 60 -12.82 -4.64 -15.28
CA ALA A 60 -13.97 -3.89 -15.79
C ALA A 60 -13.97 -3.79 -17.32
N ALA A 61 -12.83 -3.44 -17.93
CA ALA A 61 -12.69 -3.38 -19.39
C ALA A 61 -12.96 -4.75 -20.06
N SER A 62 -12.49 -5.85 -19.47
CA SER A 62 -12.75 -7.21 -19.97
C SER A 62 -14.24 -7.55 -19.89
N LEU A 63 -14.90 -7.21 -18.79
CA LEU A 63 -16.32 -7.46 -18.60
C LEU A 63 -17.22 -6.59 -19.49
N ILE A 64 -16.80 -5.36 -19.81
CA ILE A 64 -17.45 -4.54 -20.84
C ILE A 64 -17.34 -5.23 -22.20
N ALA A 65 -16.16 -5.75 -22.56
CA ALA A 65 -15.94 -6.48 -23.82
C ALA A 65 -16.75 -7.79 -23.89
N GLU A 66 -16.97 -8.45 -22.75
CA GLU A 66 -17.85 -9.62 -22.62
C GLU A 66 -19.34 -9.25 -22.55
N ASN A 67 -19.69 -7.96 -22.64
CA ASN A 67 -21.05 -7.44 -22.50
C ASN A 67 -21.73 -7.80 -21.16
N LYS A 68 -20.92 -8.00 -20.11
CA LYS A 68 -21.37 -8.24 -18.72
C LYS A 68 -21.51 -6.95 -17.91
N LEU A 69 -20.83 -5.89 -18.33
CA LEU A 69 -21.00 -4.54 -17.79
C LEU A 69 -21.52 -3.63 -18.89
N THR A 70 -22.55 -2.85 -18.57
CA THR A 70 -23.21 -1.95 -19.51
C THR A 70 -22.52 -0.59 -19.52
N ILE A 71 -22.23 -0.07 -20.72
CA ILE A 71 -21.81 1.32 -20.89
C ILE A 71 -23.06 2.21 -20.78
N PRO A 72 -23.08 3.23 -19.90
CA PRO A 72 -24.24 4.09 -19.77
C PRO A 72 -24.53 4.85 -21.07
N THR A 73 -25.82 4.95 -21.41
CA THR A 73 -26.29 5.63 -22.64
C THR A 73 -26.54 7.13 -22.43
N GLY A 74 -26.53 7.61 -21.19
CA GLY A 74 -26.67 9.02 -20.82
C GLY A 74 -25.39 9.63 -20.25
N ASP A 75 -25.41 10.92 -19.90
CA ASP A 75 -24.24 11.63 -19.37
C ASP A 75 -23.83 11.22 -17.93
N THR A 76 -24.65 10.38 -17.27
CA THR A 76 -24.35 9.88 -15.93
C THR A 76 -23.50 8.62 -16.01
N ALA A 77 -22.31 8.67 -15.44
CA ALA A 77 -21.44 7.51 -15.33
C ALA A 77 -22.02 6.44 -14.38
N THR A 78 -21.75 5.16 -14.66
CA THR A 78 -22.18 4.06 -13.79
C THR A 78 -21.08 3.78 -12.77
N GLU A 79 -21.45 3.69 -11.48
CA GLU A 79 -20.51 3.44 -10.39
C GLU A 79 -20.69 2.04 -9.81
N TYR A 80 -19.56 1.35 -9.58
CA TYR A 80 -19.49 0.07 -8.89
C TYR A 80 -18.55 0.22 -7.69
N ALA A 81 -19.07 -0.01 -6.48
CA ALA A 81 -18.22 -0.16 -5.30
C ALA A 81 -17.50 -1.51 -5.38
N ILE A 82 -16.20 -1.51 -5.07
CA ILE A 82 -15.37 -2.71 -4.97
C ILE A 82 -15.09 -2.94 -3.50
N ASP A 83 -16.01 -3.63 -2.84
CA ASP A 83 -15.92 -4.01 -1.44
C ASP A 83 -16.42 -5.43 -1.35
N SER A 84 -15.72 -6.32 -0.63
CA SER A 84 -15.99 -7.77 -0.62
C SER A 84 -17.41 -8.19 -0.21
N THR A 85 -18.31 -7.24 0.05
CA THR A 85 -19.73 -7.44 0.35
C THR A 85 -20.64 -7.18 -0.85
N ALA A 86 -20.15 -6.59 -1.95
CA ALA A 86 -20.94 -6.31 -3.14
C ALA A 86 -20.90 -7.48 -4.14
N ASP A 87 -22.08 -8.02 -4.50
CA ASP A 87 -22.21 -9.12 -5.46
C ASP A 87 -22.15 -8.61 -6.93
N ASN A 88 -21.05 -7.94 -7.30
CA ASN A 88 -20.86 -7.41 -8.65
C ASN A 88 -19.92 -8.29 -9.50
N GLU A 89 -20.08 -8.21 -10.82
CA GLU A 89 -19.32 -9.02 -11.78
C GLU A 89 -17.80 -8.74 -11.73
N ILE A 90 -17.40 -7.51 -11.35
CA ILE A 90 -15.99 -7.12 -11.23
C ILE A 90 -15.33 -7.89 -10.08
N GLU A 91 -15.99 -7.96 -8.93
CA GLU A 91 -15.49 -8.69 -7.75
C GLU A 91 -15.38 -10.19 -8.00
N LYS A 92 -16.38 -10.77 -8.67
CA LYS A 92 -16.32 -12.16 -9.13
C LYS A 92 -15.16 -12.38 -10.08
N TYR A 93 -14.84 -11.42 -10.95
CA TYR A 93 -13.75 -11.56 -11.90
C TYR A 93 -12.37 -11.51 -11.22
N ILE A 94 -12.16 -10.57 -10.29
CA ILE A 94 -10.85 -10.39 -9.64
C ILE A 94 -10.57 -11.42 -8.54
N GLN A 95 -11.58 -12.13 -8.03
CA GLN A 95 -11.52 -13.21 -7.03
C GLN A 95 -10.98 -12.80 -5.64
N ASN A 96 -10.10 -11.81 -5.57
CA ASN A 96 -9.59 -11.18 -4.37
C ASN A 96 -9.76 -9.68 -4.49
N VAL A 97 -10.62 -9.12 -3.64
CA VAL A 97 -10.91 -7.68 -3.62
C VAL A 97 -9.80 -6.95 -2.87
N PRO A 98 -8.97 -6.14 -3.54
CA PRO A 98 -7.91 -5.41 -2.86
C PRO A 98 -8.48 -4.24 -2.07
N THR A 99 -7.89 -3.96 -0.92
CA THR A 99 -8.21 -2.77 -0.11
C THR A 99 -7.18 -1.66 -0.33
N PRO A 100 -7.62 -0.39 -0.50
CA PRO A 100 -6.72 0.76 -0.56
C PRO A 100 -5.83 0.87 0.67
N LYS A 101 -4.56 1.25 0.46
CA LYS A 101 -3.55 1.42 1.53
C LYS A 101 -3.11 2.87 1.72
N SER A 102 -3.38 3.73 0.75
CA SER A 102 -3.03 5.16 0.77
C SER A 102 -4.19 6.06 1.20
N GLU A 103 -5.43 5.60 1.01
CA GLU A 103 -6.66 6.33 1.32
C GLU A 103 -7.62 5.47 2.15
N THR A 104 -8.52 6.13 2.88
CA THR A 104 -9.56 5.45 3.64
C THR A 104 -10.77 5.17 2.75
N GLY A 105 -11.24 3.93 2.73
CA GLY A 105 -12.44 3.52 1.99
C GLY A 105 -12.16 2.37 1.04
N ASN A 106 -13.06 2.19 0.08
CA ASN A 106 -13.03 1.11 -0.90
C ASN A 106 -12.74 1.68 -2.30
N PHE A 107 -12.22 0.85 -3.20
CA PHE A 107 -12.12 1.23 -4.60
C PHE A 107 -13.52 1.38 -5.20
N LYS A 108 -13.67 2.34 -6.11
CA LYS A 108 -14.89 2.60 -6.87
C LYS A 108 -14.54 2.64 -8.34
N VAL A 109 -15.26 1.88 -9.14
CA VAL A 109 -15.11 1.87 -10.60
C VAL A 109 -16.21 2.72 -11.19
N THR A 110 -15.82 3.67 -12.03
CA THR A 110 -16.75 4.52 -12.78
C THR A 110 -16.58 4.23 -14.27
N ILE A 111 -17.68 3.92 -14.95
CA ILE A 111 -17.73 3.73 -16.40
C ILE A 111 -18.46 4.93 -17.01
N ASP A 112 -17.73 5.72 -17.78
CA ASP A 112 -18.27 6.87 -18.52
C ASP A 112 -18.99 6.43 -19.81
N LYS A 113 -19.77 7.33 -20.41
CA LYS A 113 -20.57 7.07 -21.63
C LYS A 113 -19.75 6.71 -22.88
N ASP A 114 -18.46 7.02 -22.86
CA ASP A 114 -17.49 6.66 -23.90
C ASP A 114 -16.88 5.27 -23.68
N GLY A 115 -17.26 4.57 -22.60
CA GLY A 115 -16.69 3.29 -22.19
C GLY A 115 -15.37 3.46 -21.41
N SER A 116 -14.94 4.69 -21.10
CA SER A 116 -13.75 4.93 -20.30
C SER A 116 -13.96 4.43 -18.87
N VAL A 117 -13.01 3.62 -18.40
CA VAL A 117 -13.00 3.09 -17.04
C VAL A 117 -12.09 3.95 -16.16
N LYS A 118 -12.64 4.44 -15.05
CA LYS A 118 -11.90 5.12 -13.98
C LYS A 118 -11.99 4.33 -12.69
N VAL A 119 -10.92 4.32 -11.90
CA VAL A 119 -10.91 3.68 -10.58
C VAL A 119 -10.47 4.69 -9.55
N LEU A 120 -11.32 4.94 -8.56
CA LEU A 120 -11.16 5.99 -7.56
C LEU A 120 -11.21 5.44 -6.13
N VAL A 121 -10.63 6.17 -5.18
CA VAL A 121 -10.89 6.01 -3.75
C VAL A 121 -11.22 7.39 -3.19
N GLY A 122 -12.42 7.55 -2.63
CA GLY A 122 -12.94 8.87 -2.29
C GLY A 122 -13.02 9.76 -3.53
N ASN A 123 -12.26 10.86 -3.54
CA ASN A 123 -12.17 11.80 -4.67
C ASN A 123 -10.90 11.65 -5.52
N LYS A 124 -10.01 10.71 -5.19
CA LYS A 124 -8.73 10.53 -5.88
C LYS A 124 -8.81 9.42 -6.91
N SER A 125 -8.29 9.68 -8.11
CA SER A 125 -8.19 8.70 -9.18
C SER A 125 -6.89 7.91 -9.04
N PHE A 126 -6.99 6.59 -9.13
CA PHE A 126 -5.84 5.67 -9.20
C PHE A 126 -5.72 5.04 -10.59
N PHE A 127 -6.78 5.13 -11.40
CA PHE A 127 -6.77 4.76 -12.81
C PHE A 127 -7.72 5.66 -13.63
N PRO A 128 -7.31 6.16 -14.81
CA PRO A 128 -5.96 6.10 -15.36
C PRO A 128 -4.97 6.86 -14.45
N ALA A 129 -3.77 6.31 -14.27
CA ALA A 129 -2.77 6.90 -13.38
C ALA A 129 -2.32 8.25 -13.96
N SER A 130 -2.76 9.35 -13.36
CA SER A 130 -2.28 10.68 -13.73
C SER A 130 -0.94 10.95 -13.05
N GLU A 131 -0.06 11.71 -13.70
CA GLU A 131 1.28 12.02 -13.18
C GLU A 131 1.25 12.86 -11.89
N GLU A 132 0.12 13.50 -11.56
CA GLU A 132 -0.09 14.22 -10.31
C GLU A 132 -0.35 13.30 -9.11
N ASP A 133 -0.95 12.13 -9.32
CA ASP A 133 -1.34 11.22 -8.24
C ASP A 133 -0.16 10.39 -7.67
N VAL A 134 1.03 10.51 -8.27
CA VAL A 134 2.25 9.73 -7.92
C VAL A 134 3.27 10.54 -7.08
N LYS A 135 3.02 11.82 -6.80
CA LYS A 135 3.94 12.69 -6.02
C LYS A 135 3.63 12.79 -4.53
#